data_AF-A0A2H3DAW3-F1
#
_entry.id   AF-A0A2H3DAW3-F1
#
_cell.length_a   1.000
_cell.length_b   1.000
_cell.length_c   1.000
_cell.angle_alpha   90.00
_cell.angle_beta   90.00
_cell.angle_gamma   90.00
#
_symmetry.space_group_name_H-M   'P 1'
#
loop_
_entity.id
_entity.type
_entity.pdbx_description
1 polymer ?
#
loop_
_entity_poly.entity_id
_entity_poly.type
_entity_poly.pdbx_seq_one_letter_code
_entity_poly.pdbx_strand_id
1 'polypeptide(L)'
;TFPPVPLSPDLTVRIARDFCHEMDPYNFEESGCAICGRLTPVSKLSPKRALHNMFHVLDRAGCSLTRTERLCDTDPVQEISGPILDKSCDRICIDCRKCIRKGETPKYALCNGFWLGEVPDVLKGLSFSEQLIISRVQHFNCFVQVGSGSTKMIAHAVAFKSPTPKVYD
;
A
#
# COMPACT_ATOMS: atom_id res chain seq x y z
N THR A 1 -40.45 -28.49 12.00
CA THR A 1 -41.85 -28.20 11.61
C THR A 1 -41.83 -26.89 10.87
N PHE A 2 -42.49 -26.82 9.72
CA PHE A 2 -42.57 -25.61 8.90
C PHE A 2 -44.00 -25.06 8.95
N PRO A 3 -44.19 -23.74 9.05
CA PRO A 3 -43.16 -22.69 9.13
C PRO A 3 -42.50 -22.58 10.52
N PRO A 4 -41.31 -21.95 10.60
CA PRO A 4 -40.69 -21.63 11.89
C PRO A 4 -41.57 -20.70 12.73
N VAL A 5 -41.39 -20.76 14.05
CA VAL A 5 -42.10 -19.90 15.00
C VAL A 5 -41.71 -18.43 14.75
N PRO A 6 -42.67 -17.47 14.81
CA PRO A 6 -42.38 -16.05 14.70
C PRO A 6 -41.33 -15.57 15.71
N LEU A 7 -40.53 -14.58 15.31
CA LEU A 7 -39.55 -13.94 16.19
C LEU A 7 -40.26 -13.24 17.36
N SER A 8 -39.63 -13.22 18.53
CA SER A 8 -40.13 -12.42 19.65
C SER A 8 -39.92 -10.93 19.38
N PRO A 9 -40.80 -10.04 19.90
CA PRO A 9 -40.65 -8.59 19.72
C PRO A 9 -39.27 -8.07 20.14
N ASP A 10 -38.73 -8.57 21.26
CA ASP A 10 -37.40 -8.19 21.76
C ASP A 10 -36.26 -8.60 20.82
N LEU A 11 -36.41 -9.75 20.16
CA LEU A 11 -35.40 -10.21 19.20
C LEU A 11 -35.47 -9.38 17.92
N THR A 12 -36.67 -9.05 17.43
CA THR A 12 -36.86 -8.15 16.28
C THR A 12 -36.23 -6.78 16.54
N VAL A 13 -36.45 -6.18 17.71
CA VAL A 13 -35.86 -4.89 18.07
C VAL A 13 -34.34 -4.96 18.17
N ARG A 14 -33.79 -6.05 18.74
CA ARG A 14 -32.33 -6.27 18.80
C ARG A 14 -31.73 -6.37 17.41
N ILE A 15 -32.30 -7.20 16.54
CA ILE A 15 -31.84 -7.34 15.15
C ILE A 15 -31.84 -5.98 14.44
N ALA A 16 -32.92 -5.20 14.58
CA ALA A 16 -32.99 -3.87 13.98
C ALA A 16 -31.90 -2.92 14.52
N ARG A 17 -31.65 -2.94 15.84
CA ARG A 17 -30.60 -2.11 16.46
C ARG A 17 -29.21 -2.54 16.03
N ASP A 18 -28.93 -3.83 16.05
CA ASP A 18 -27.64 -4.40 15.67
C ASP A 18 -27.36 -4.11 14.19
N PHE A 19 -28.36 -4.26 13.33
CA PHE A 19 -28.28 -3.86 11.93
C PHE A 19 -27.96 -2.37 11.77
N CYS A 20 -28.70 -1.48 12.44
CA CYS A 20 -28.44 -0.04 12.37
C CYS A 20 -27.03 0.31 12.88
N HIS A 21 -26.55 -0.38 13.91
CA HIS A 21 -25.20 -0.18 14.45
C HIS A 21 -24.12 -0.68 13.48
N GLU A 22 -24.28 -1.87 12.90
CA GLU A 22 -23.33 -2.40 11.91
C GLU A 22 -23.30 -1.58 10.61
N MET A 23 -24.46 -1.03 10.23
CA MET A 23 -24.63 -0.11 9.10
C MET A 23 -24.29 1.34 9.46
N ASP A 24 -23.70 1.62 10.62
CA ASP A 24 -23.11 2.91 10.89
C ASP A 24 -21.90 3.14 9.96
N PRO A 25 -21.80 4.30 9.27
CA PRO A 25 -20.68 4.60 8.38
C PRO A 25 -19.31 4.37 9.02
N TYR A 26 -19.17 4.62 10.31
CA TYR A 26 -17.92 4.39 11.05
C TYR A 26 -17.38 2.96 10.94
N ASN A 27 -18.27 1.98 10.71
CA ASN A 27 -17.91 0.55 10.69
C ASN A 27 -17.46 0.04 9.31
N PHE A 28 -17.81 0.73 8.22
CA PHE A 28 -17.46 0.30 6.87
C PHE A 28 -16.79 1.38 6.01
N GLU A 29 -16.90 2.66 6.35
CA GLU A 29 -16.08 3.70 5.73
C GLU A 29 -14.60 3.38 5.98
N GLU A 30 -13.82 3.43 4.92
CA GLU A 30 -12.40 3.13 4.96
C GLU A 30 -11.58 4.40 4.83
N SER A 31 -10.43 4.40 5.50
CA SER A 31 -9.42 5.45 5.35
C SER A 31 -8.04 4.79 5.29
N GLY A 32 -7.07 5.52 4.73
CA GLY A 32 -5.69 5.06 4.64
C GLY A 32 -4.98 5.01 6.00
N CYS A 33 -4.09 4.03 6.16
CA CYS A 33 -3.13 3.97 7.25
C CYS A 33 -1.83 4.69 6.87
N ALA A 34 -1.38 5.65 7.67
CA ALA A 34 -0.18 6.43 7.42
C ALA A 34 1.13 5.62 7.39
N ILE A 35 1.15 4.41 7.94
CA ILE A 35 2.37 3.58 8.00
C ILE A 35 2.44 2.56 6.86
N CYS A 36 1.33 1.96 6.47
CA CYS A 36 1.30 0.88 5.46
C CYS A 36 0.51 1.22 4.19
N GLY A 37 -0.14 2.38 4.13
CA GLY A 37 -0.94 2.84 2.99
C GLY A 37 -2.24 2.06 2.76
N ARG A 38 -2.53 1.01 3.53
CA ARG A 38 -3.74 0.19 3.33
C ARG A 38 -4.99 0.94 3.75
N LEU A 39 -6.04 0.81 2.94
CA LEU A 39 -7.40 1.14 3.34
C LEU A 39 -7.82 0.20 4.47
N THR A 40 -8.44 0.78 5.50
CA THR A 40 -8.89 0.06 6.70
C THR A 40 -10.12 0.78 7.23
N PRO A 41 -11.13 0.05 7.75
CA PRO A 41 -12.29 0.66 8.37
C PRO A 41 -11.90 1.70 9.43
N VAL A 42 -12.59 2.83 9.47
CA VAL A 42 -12.32 3.92 10.41
C VAL A 42 -12.40 3.42 11.87
N SER A 43 -13.30 2.49 12.16
CA SER A 43 -13.39 1.77 13.44
C SER A 43 -12.11 1.07 13.89
N LYS A 44 -11.24 0.68 12.95
CA LYS A 44 -9.95 0.00 13.18
C LYS A 44 -8.74 0.92 12.99
N LEU A 45 -8.97 2.23 12.93
CA LEU A 45 -7.95 3.24 12.77
C LEU A 45 -7.85 4.11 14.03
N SER A 46 -6.63 4.55 14.34
CA SER A 46 -6.35 5.40 15.50
C SER A 46 -5.48 6.61 15.11
N PRO A 47 -5.59 7.75 15.79
CA PRO A 47 -4.81 8.94 15.44
C PRO A 47 -3.29 8.70 15.49
N LYS A 48 -2.56 9.18 14.47
CA LYS A 48 -1.10 9.02 14.37
C LYS A 48 -0.32 9.79 15.43
N ARG A 49 -0.85 10.96 15.85
CA ARG A 49 -0.26 11.84 16.88
C ARG A 49 0.16 11.13 18.16
N ALA A 50 -0.57 10.08 18.54
CA ALA A 50 -0.32 9.32 19.75
C ALA A 50 0.98 8.49 19.73
N LEU A 51 1.60 8.31 18.56
CA LEU A 51 2.82 7.51 18.39
C LEU A 51 3.98 8.33 17.79
N HIS A 52 3.87 9.67 17.72
CA HIS A 52 4.83 10.49 16.98
C HIS A 52 6.29 10.29 17.46
N ASN A 53 6.50 10.16 18.77
CA ASN A 53 7.83 9.91 19.37
C ASN A 53 8.43 8.54 19.04
N MET A 54 7.64 7.62 18.49
CA MET A 54 8.05 6.24 18.19
C MET A 54 8.32 6.01 16.71
N PHE A 55 8.20 7.03 15.86
CA PHE A 55 8.38 6.86 14.41
C PHE A 55 9.81 6.64 13.95
N HIS A 56 10.81 6.80 14.81
CA HIS A 56 12.22 6.52 14.50
C HIS A 56 12.45 5.11 13.95
N VAL A 57 11.59 4.14 14.31
CA VAL A 57 11.65 2.75 13.78
C VAL A 57 11.33 2.65 12.28
N LEU A 58 10.80 3.72 11.69
CA LEU A 58 10.46 3.86 10.28
C LEU A 58 11.51 4.66 9.50
N ASP A 59 12.58 5.13 10.16
CA ASP A 59 13.70 5.79 9.49
C ASP A 59 14.50 4.78 8.67
N ARG A 60 14.89 5.19 7.46
CA ARG A 60 15.68 4.38 6.50
C ARG A 60 16.72 5.23 5.78
N ALA A 61 17.44 6.05 6.55
CA ALA A 61 18.49 6.90 5.99
C ALA A 61 19.58 6.04 5.32
N GLY A 62 19.93 6.40 4.08
CA GLY A 62 20.97 5.72 3.29
C GLY A 62 20.50 4.46 2.57
N CYS A 63 19.21 4.12 2.61
CA CYS A 63 18.65 2.97 1.88
C CYS A 63 18.11 3.33 0.48
N SER A 64 18.12 4.62 0.11
CA SER A 64 17.65 5.15 -1.18
C SER A 64 16.21 4.78 -1.54
N LEU A 65 15.38 4.54 -0.52
CA LEU A 65 13.96 4.20 -0.66
C LEU A 65 13.09 5.43 -0.95
N THR A 66 13.50 6.59 -0.47
CA THR A 66 12.87 7.88 -0.78
C THR A 66 13.85 8.71 -1.61
N ARG A 67 13.33 9.43 -2.59
CA ARG A 67 14.12 10.37 -3.40
C ARG A 67 13.34 11.65 -3.61
N THR A 68 14.04 12.76 -3.53
CA THR A 68 13.53 14.05 -3.96
C THR A 68 13.43 14.08 -5.48
N GLU A 69 12.40 14.76 -5.99
CA GLU A 69 12.26 15.02 -7.42
C GLU A 69 13.41 15.92 -7.89
N ARG A 70 13.92 15.63 -9.09
CA ARG A 70 14.93 16.45 -9.77
C ARG A 70 14.24 17.24 -10.86
N LEU A 71 14.37 18.55 -10.83
CA LEU A 71 13.78 19.46 -11.82
C LEU A 71 14.78 19.81 -12.93
N CYS A 72 16.08 19.70 -12.65
CA CYS A 72 17.15 19.78 -13.64
C CYS A 72 18.21 18.68 -13.47
N ASP A 73 19.04 18.52 -14.50
CA ASP A 73 20.11 17.53 -14.56
C ASP A 73 21.22 17.78 -13.52
N THR A 74 21.44 19.04 -13.15
CA THR A 74 22.38 19.44 -12.11
C THR A 74 21.88 19.16 -10.69
N ASP A 75 20.58 18.86 -10.51
CA ASP A 75 20.05 18.58 -9.18
C ASP A 75 20.66 17.30 -8.62
N PRO A 76 21.19 17.34 -7.39
CA PRO A 76 21.78 16.18 -6.75
C PRO A 76 20.71 15.12 -6.45
N VAL A 77 21.10 13.86 -6.51
CA VAL A 77 20.25 12.77 -6.00
C VAL A 77 20.26 12.82 -4.48
N GLN A 78 19.13 13.19 -3.87
CA GLN A 78 18.99 13.28 -2.42
C GLN A 78 17.78 12.49 -1.92
N GLU A 79 17.95 11.84 -0.77
CA GLU A 79 16.88 11.13 -0.07
C GLU A 79 16.01 12.11 0.73
N ILE A 80 14.74 11.76 0.94
CA ILE A 80 13.86 12.53 1.82
C ILE A 80 14.16 12.10 3.25
N SER A 81 14.62 13.03 4.08
CA SER A 81 14.98 12.78 5.47
C SER A 81 13.76 12.49 6.36
N GLY A 82 13.95 11.64 7.37
CA GLY A 82 12.96 11.34 8.42
C GLY A 82 12.16 10.06 8.16
N PRO A 83 11.12 9.81 8.98
CA PRO A 83 10.40 8.55 8.94
C PRO A 83 9.53 8.47 7.71
N ILE A 84 9.57 7.32 7.02
CA ILE A 84 8.80 7.12 5.79
C ILE A 84 7.35 6.81 6.16
N LEU A 85 6.48 7.80 5.92
CA LEU A 85 5.06 7.80 6.27
C LEU A 85 4.25 8.48 5.17
N ASP A 86 2.99 8.07 5.04
CA ASP A 86 2.02 8.81 4.25
C ASP A 86 1.60 10.10 4.95
N LYS A 87 1.98 11.23 4.33
CA LYS A 87 1.67 12.57 4.83
C LYS A 87 0.19 12.93 4.67
N SER A 88 -0.50 12.33 3.68
CA SER A 88 -1.93 12.55 3.43
C SER A 88 -2.82 11.88 4.50
N CYS A 89 -2.29 10.86 5.17
CA CYS A 89 -3.02 10.09 6.17
C CYS A 89 -2.71 10.54 7.60
N ASP A 90 -3.76 10.69 8.43
CA ASP A 90 -3.63 11.08 9.84
C ASP A 90 -3.90 9.94 10.84
N ARG A 91 -4.20 8.75 10.32
CA ARG A 91 -4.58 7.59 11.13
C ARG A 91 -3.67 6.40 10.87
N ILE A 92 -3.63 5.49 11.84
CA ILE A 92 -2.80 4.27 11.83
C ILE A 92 -3.69 3.09 12.20
N CYS A 93 -3.60 2.00 11.41
CA CYS A 93 -4.31 0.77 11.70
C CYS A 93 -3.80 0.07 12.96
N ILE A 94 -4.66 -0.74 13.57
CA ILE A 94 -4.36 -1.47 14.82
C ILE A 94 -3.07 -2.29 14.70
N ASP A 95 -2.83 -2.93 13.56
CA ASP A 95 -1.66 -3.80 13.37
C ASP A 95 -0.36 -3.01 13.33
N CYS A 96 -0.30 -1.93 12.56
CA CYS A 96 0.88 -1.06 12.53
C CYS A 96 1.13 -0.43 13.91
N ARG A 97 0.06 0.01 14.59
CA ARG A 97 0.16 0.56 15.95
C ARG A 97 0.74 -0.45 16.95
N LYS A 98 0.36 -1.73 16.87
CA LYS A 98 0.90 -2.79 17.73
C LYS A 98 2.40 -2.96 17.51
N CYS A 99 2.87 -3.00 16.26
CA CYS A 99 4.30 -3.11 15.94
C CYS A 99 5.09 -1.88 16.44
N ILE A 100 4.63 -0.66 16.14
CA ILE A 100 5.33 0.57 16.56
C ILE A 100 5.46 0.64 18.09
N ARG A 101 4.42 0.24 18.82
CA ARG A 101 4.46 0.20 20.30
C ARG A 101 5.51 -0.76 20.85
N LYS A 102 5.87 -1.79 20.10
CA LYS A 102 6.94 -2.74 20.44
C LYS A 102 8.32 -2.26 19.99
N GLY A 103 8.41 -1.13 19.29
CA GLY A 103 9.64 -0.69 18.64
C GLY A 103 9.98 -1.46 17.36
N GLU A 104 8.99 -2.15 16.76
CA GLU A 104 9.18 -2.98 15.57
C GLU A 104 8.65 -2.27 14.33
N THR A 105 9.33 -2.42 13.19
CA THR A 105 8.80 -1.99 11.90
C THR A 105 7.71 -2.97 11.42
N PRO A 106 6.49 -2.49 11.10
CA PRO A 106 5.46 -3.35 10.50
C PRO A 106 5.92 -3.96 9.16
N LYS A 107 5.54 -5.22 8.90
CA LYS A 107 5.94 -5.97 7.69
C LYS A 107 5.65 -5.21 6.38
N TYR A 108 4.45 -4.64 6.27
CA TYR A 108 3.98 -3.91 5.09
C TYR A 108 4.10 -2.40 5.24
N ALA A 109 5.02 -1.92 6.09
CA ALA A 109 5.26 -0.49 6.22
C ALA A 109 5.84 0.08 4.92
N LEU A 110 5.49 1.31 4.61
CA LEU A 110 5.95 2.05 3.44
C LEU A 110 7.48 2.15 3.42
N CYS A 111 8.11 2.25 4.58
CA CYS A 111 9.57 2.21 4.76
C CYS A 111 10.26 0.90 4.34
N ASN A 112 9.53 -0.16 3.99
CA ASN A 112 10.10 -1.43 3.52
C ASN A 112 10.10 -1.54 1.98
N GLY A 113 10.10 -0.40 1.28
CA GLY A 113 10.05 -0.36 -0.19
C GLY A 113 8.64 -0.49 -0.78
N PHE A 114 7.60 -0.35 0.06
CA PHE A 114 6.20 -0.28 -0.37
C PHE A 114 5.71 1.16 -0.59
N TRP A 115 6.60 2.15 -0.40
CA TRP A 115 6.31 3.56 -0.65
C TRP A 115 6.45 3.88 -2.14
N LEU A 116 5.33 4.13 -2.81
CA LEU A 116 5.31 4.73 -4.15
C LEU A 116 5.22 6.26 -4.09
N GLY A 117 4.80 6.81 -2.94
CA GLY A 117 4.49 8.22 -2.79
C GLY A 117 3.28 8.65 -3.61
N GLU A 118 2.98 9.94 -3.55
CA GLU A 118 2.08 10.56 -4.52
C GLU A 118 2.72 10.49 -5.90
N VAL A 119 1.93 10.10 -6.91
CA VAL A 119 2.37 10.17 -8.29
C VAL A 119 2.57 11.66 -8.62
N PRO A 120 3.77 12.10 -9.04
CA PRO A 120 4.02 13.49 -9.44
C PRO A 120 3.07 13.91 -10.57
N ASP A 121 2.70 15.20 -10.62
CA ASP A 121 1.77 15.70 -11.64
C ASP A 121 2.29 15.47 -13.06
N VAL A 122 3.61 15.52 -13.26
CA VAL A 122 4.27 15.20 -14.54
C VAL A 122 4.10 13.74 -14.97
N LEU A 123 3.73 12.84 -14.05
CA LEU A 123 3.43 11.44 -14.34
C LEU A 123 1.91 11.15 -14.37
N LYS A 124 1.05 12.14 -14.16
CA LYS A 124 -0.41 11.99 -14.25
C LYS A 124 -0.89 12.23 -15.69
N GLY A 125 -1.86 11.43 -16.14
CA GLY A 125 -2.51 11.66 -17.44
C GLY A 125 -1.66 11.33 -18.68
N LEU A 126 -0.55 10.60 -18.50
CA LEU A 126 0.33 10.19 -19.60
C LEU A 126 -0.43 9.36 -20.65
N SER A 127 -0.19 9.64 -21.92
CA SER A 127 -0.63 8.80 -23.03
C SER A 127 -0.01 7.41 -22.94
N PHE A 128 -0.63 6.42 -23.59
CA PHE A 128 -0.10 5.06 -23.63
C PHE A 128 1.35 4.99 -24.13
N SER A 129 1.70 5.82 -25.12
CA SER A 129 3.06 5.92 -25.66
C SER A 129 4.06 6.46 -24.64
N GLU A 130 3.70 7.49 -23.87
CA GLU A 130 4.56 8.07 -22.82
C GLU A 130 4.74 7.12 -21.64
N GLN A 131 3.67 6.43 -21.23
CA GLN A 131 3.74 5.37 -20.22
C GLN A 131 4.71 4.27 -20.66
N LEU A 132 4.66 3.87 -21.95
CA LEU A 132 5.58 2.89 -22.49
C LEU A 132 7.03 3.40 -22.42
N ILE A 133 7.30 4.67 -22.77
CA ILE A 133 8.62 5.30 -22.68
C ILE A 133 9.15 5.34 -21.25
N ILE A 134 8.33 5.72 -20.28
CA ILE A 134 8.72 5.77 -18.86
C ILE A 134 8.94 4.36 -18.31
N SER A 135 8.09 3.39 -18.69
CA SER A 135 8.21 1.98 -18.27
C SER A 135 9.49 1.28 -18.79
N ARG A 136 10.05 1.74 -19.92
CA ARG A 136 11.25 1.14 -20.55
C ARG A 136 12.50 1.18 -19.69
N VAL A 137 12.56 2.06 -18.71
CA VAL A 137 13.69 2.14 -17.76
C VAL A 137 13.51 1.12 -16.61
N GLN A 138 12.46 0.30 -16.62
CA GLN A 138 12.33 -0.85 -15.72
C GLN A 138 12.85 -2.13 -16.37
N HIS A 139 13.75 -2.82 -15.67
CA HIS A 139 14.10 -4.20 -15.99
C HIS A 139 12.85 -5.07 -15.80
N PHE A 140 12.28 -5.57 -16.91
CA PHE A 140 11.24 -6.60 -16.85
C PHE A 140 11.88 -7.93 -16.43
N ASN A 141 11.86 -8.22 -15.13
CA ASN A 141 12.19 -9.55 -14.65
C ASN A 141 11.01 -10.48 -14.94
N CYS A 142 11.18 -11.41 -15.88
CA CYS A 142 10.21 -12.48 -16.14
C CYS A 142 10.36 -13.54 -15.03
N PHE A 143 9.39 -13.59 -14.11
CA PHE A 143 9.36 -14.61 -13.06
C PHE A 143 8.47 -15.76 -13.51
N VAL A 144 9.07 -16.94 -13.72
CA VAL A 144 8.35 -18.17 -14.03
C VAL A 144 8.19 -18.96 -12.73
N GLN A 145 6.96 -19.09 -12.24
CA GLN A 145 6.66 -19.93 -11.08
C GLN A 145 6.54 -21.40 -11.52
N VAL A 146 7.36 -22.27 -10.93
CA VAL A 146 7.33 -23.72 -11.20
C VAL A 146 6.39 -24.39 -10.20
N GLY A 147 5.36 -25.06 -10.69
CA GLY A 147 4.36 -25.73 -9.85
C GLY A 147 4.81 -27.08 -9.25
N SER A 148 5.80 -27.75 -9.85
CA SER A 148 6.36 -29.04 -9.39
C SER A 148 7.72 -29.30 -10.05
N GLY A 149 8.70 -29.76 -9.27
CA GLY A 149 10.03 -30.11 -9.75
C GLY A 149 10.18 -31.62 -9.96
N SER A 150 10.33 -32.05 -11.21
CA SER A 150 10.92 -33.36 -11.55
C SER A 150 12.34 -33.16 -12.11
N THR A 151 13.05 -34.26 -12.39
CA THR A 151 14.48 -34.30 -12.78
C THR A 151 14.87 -33.48 -14.01
N LYS A 152 13.90 -32.93 -14.79
CA LYS A 152 14.17 -32.04 -15.91
C LYS A 152 13.10 -30.96 -16.05
N MET A 153 13.52 -29.69 -15.98
CA MET A 153 12.68 -28.51 -16.14
C MET A 153 12.57 -28.13 -17.63
N ILE A 154 11.35 -28.04 -18.16
CA ILE A 154 11.06 -27.44 -19.48
C ILE A 154 9.97 -26.40 -19.27
N ALA A 155 10.27 -25.14 -19.57
CA ALA A 155 9.31 -24.04 -19.54
C ALA A 155 9.32 -23.32 -20.89
N HIS A 156 8.13 -23.07 -21.44
CA HIS A 156 7.96 -22.29 -22.66
C HIS A 156 7.58 -20.86 -22.27
N ALA A 157 8.49 -19.92 -22.50
CA ALA A 157 8.22 -18.49 -22.35
C ALA A 157 8.05 -17.86 -23.74
N VAL A 158 6.92 -17.19 -23.97
CA VAL A 158 6.72 -16.37 -25.16
C VAL A 158 6.87 -14.92 -24.72
N ALA A 159 8.02 -14.32 -25.05
CA ALA A 159 8.29 -12.91 -24.79
C ALA A 159 8.21 -12.15 -26.12
N PHE A 160 7.36 -11.12 -26.17
CA PHE A 160 7.30 -10.22 -27.31
C PHE A 160 8.28 -9.08 -27.10
N LYS A 161 9.01 -8.72 -28.16
CA LYS A 161 9.85 -7.52 -28.13
C LYS A 161 8.93 -6.31 -27.96
N SER A 162 9.04 -5.63 -26.82
CA SER A 162 8.39 -4.34 -26.66
C SER A 162 8.92 -3.39 -27.74
N PRO A 163 8.07 -2.61 -28.45
CA PRO A 163 8.47 -1.76 -29.59
C PRO A 163 9.21 -0.52 -29.08
N THR A 164 10.33 -0.78 -28.42
CA THR A 164 11.03 0.16 -27.59
C THR A 164 12.37 0.56 -28.18
N PRO A 165 12.51 1.75 -28.83
CA PRO A 165 13.82 2.29 -29.17
C PRO A 165 14.76 2.28 -27.96
N LYS A 166 15.99 1.85 -28.21
CA LYS A 166 17.11 2.02 -27.28
C LYS A 166 17.30 3.52 -27.07
N VAL A 167 17.16 3.96 -25.83
CA VAL A 167 17.28 5.39 -25.47
C VAL A 167 18.74 5.77 -25.19
N TYR A 168 19.63 4.79 -25.06
CA TYR A 168 21.07 4.99 -24.84
C TYR A 168 21.89 4.15 -25.81
N ASP A 169 23.05 4.68 -26.24
CA ASP A 169 24.08 3.97 -26.98
C ASP A 169 24.81 2.92 -26.11
#